data_AF-A0A969JPU3-F1
#
_entry.id   AF-A0A969JPU3-F1
#
_cell.length_a   1.000
_cell.length_b   1.000
_cell.length_c   1.000
_cell.angle_alpha   90.00
_cell.angle_beta   90.00
_cell.angle_gamma   90.00
#
_symmetry.space_group_name_H-M   'P 1'
#
loop_
_entity.id
_entity.type
_entity.pdbx_description
1 polymer ?
#
loop_
_entity_poly.entity_id
_entity_poly.type
_entity_poly.pdbx_seq_one_letter_code
_entity_poly.pdbx_strand_id
1 'polypeptide(L)'
;MPAGVVTLTRSCVWKRSSTAIWVFSLFQEIERAKITLSKEATAWIQMEEEGLRLKDLISRPQFERLIAPYIEQVNDALNETLRLSGLSAEQIQAILRTGGSSEIPAFIRLLGEKFGHDRLRKLSPFETIVGGLAIKAAEISQ
;
A
#
# COMPACT_ATOMS: atom_id res chain seq x y z
N MET A 1 -17.48 -23.66 -7.40
CA MET A 1 -17.19 -22.29 -6.96
C MET A 1 -18.43 -21.46 -7.18
N PRO A 2 -19.10 -20.91 -6.15
CA PRO A 2 -20.18 -19.95 -6.39
C PRO A 2 -19.76 -18.53 -6.03
N ALA A 3 -20.26 -17.62 -6.86
CA ALA A 3 -20.11 -16.18 -6.77
C ALA A 3 -20.64 -15.63 -5.44
N GLY A 4 -19.93 -14.64 -4.88
CA GLY A 4 -20.37 -13.89 -3.72
C GLY A 4 -21.69 -13.17 -4.03
N VAL A 5 -22.77 -13.64 -3.41
CA VAL A 5 -24.09 -13.01 -3.47
C VAL A 5 -24.10 -11.86 -2.47
N VAL A 6 -24.22 -10.63 -2.98
CA VAL A 6 -24.55 -9.45 -2.16
C VAL A 6 -26.06 -9.41 -2.00
N THR A 7 -26.57 -9.87 -0.85
CA THR A 7 -28.01 -9.85 -0.55
C THR A 7 -28.37 -8.56 0.17
N LEU A 8 -29.10 -7.65 -0.49
CA LEU A 8 -29.69 -6.45 0.14
C LEU A 8 -31.10 -6.80 0.65
N THR A 9 -31.25 -6.98 1.96
CA THR A 9 -32.58 -7.17 2.58
C THR A 9 -33.28 -5.82 2.72
N ARG A 10 -34.37 -5.64 1.96
CA ARG A 10 -35.19 -4.42 1.98
C ARG A 10 -36.02 -4.34 3.28
N SER A 11 -35.46 -3.75 4.33
CA SER A 11 -36.25 -3.06 5.36
C SER A 11 -35.36 -2.29 6.34
N CYS A 12 -35.03 -1.02 6.05
CA CYS A 12 -34.95 -0.04 7.13
C CYS A 12 -35.02 1.40 6.60
N VAL A 13 -35.95 2.15 7.17
CA VAL A 13 -36.33 3.52 6.85
C VAL A 13 -35.37 4.47 7.58
N TRP A 14 -34.67 5.31 6.80
CA TRP A 14 -34.17 6.66 7.14
C TRP A 14 -33.87 6.98 8.62
N LYS A 15 -32.61 6.77 9.05
CA LYS A 15 -31.98 7.42 10.22
C LYS A 15 -30.69 8.12 9.76
N ARG A 16 -30.61 9.45 9.87
CA ARG A 16 -29.36 10.25 9.70
C ARG A 16 -28.31 9.68 10.68
N SER A 17 -27.06 9.29 10.38
CA SER A 17 -26.25 9.23 9.16
C SER A 17 -25.32 7.99 9.27
N SER A 18 -25.87 6.77 9.21
CA SER A 18 -25.09 5.53 9.42
C SER A 18 -24.09 5.21 8.29
N THR A 19 -24.26 5.78 7.10
CA THR A 19 -23.42 5.49 5.93
C THR A 19 -21.95 5.90 6.12
N ALA A 20 -21.69 7.01 6.82
CA ALA A 20 -20.31 7.50 7.03
C ALA A 20 -19.46 6.58 7.92
N ILE A 21 -20.10 5.92 8.90
CA ILE A 21 -19.43 4.99 9.81
C ILE A 21 -19.02 3.72 9.04
N TRP A 22 -19.91 3.20 8.19
CA TRP A 22 -19.65 1.98 7.42
C TRP A 22 -18.53 2.15 6.40
N VAL A 23 -18.45 3.32 5.77
CA VAL A 23 -17.39 3.64 4.82
C VAL A 23 -16.02 3.61 5.51
N PHE A 24 -15.91 4.18 6.71
CA PHE A 24 -14.67 4.14 7.48
C PHE A 24 -14.28 2.71 7.89
N SER A 25 -15.22 1.93 8.43
CA SER A 25 -14.98 0.52 8.78
C SER A 25 -14.54 -0.30 7.56
N LEU A 26 -15.19 -0.10 6.41
CA LEU A 26 -14.79 -0.77 5.17
C LEU A 26 -13.37 -0.38 4.73
N PHE A 27 -13.00 0.91 4.81
CA PHE A 27 -11.64 1.34 4.49
C PHE A 27 -10.59 0.70 5.42
N GLN A 28 -10.90 0.54 6.71
CA GLN A 28 -10.02 -0.16 7.64
C GLN A 28 -9.87 -1.64 7.29
N GLU A 29 -10.95 -2.32 6.90
CA GLU A 29 -10.89 -3.72 6.46
C GLU A 29 -10.09 -3.88 5.17
N ILE A 30 -10.25 -2.96 4.21
CA ILE A 30 -9.45 -2.93 2.97
C ILE A 30 -7.98 -2.66 3.28
N GLU A 31 -7.69 -1.71 4.17
CA GLU A 31 -6.32 -1.42 4.58
C GLU A 31 -5.68 -2.63 5.27
N ARG A 32 -6.41 -3.30 6.16
CA ARG A 32 -5.96 -4.52 6.82
C ARG A 32 -5.66 -5.61 5.78
N ALA A 33 -6.58 -5.85 4.85
CA ALA A 33 -6.38 -6.83 3.79
C ALA A 33 -5.15 -6.50 2.94
N LYS A 34 -4.96 -5.24 2.55
CA LYS A 34 -3.74 -4.76 1.84
C LYS A 34 -2.47 -5.08 2.64
N ILE A 35 -2.44 -4.74 3.93
CA ILE A 35 -1.29 -5.01 4.81
C ILE A 35 -1.03 -6.51 4.92
N THR A 36 -2.08 -7.33 5.06
CA THR A 36 -1.98 -8.79 5.08
C THR A 36 -1.41 -9.33 3.77
N LEU A 37 -1.86 -8.82 2.62
CA LEU A 37 -1.36 -9.23 1.31
C LEU A 37 0.12 -8.92 1.07
N SER A 38 0.71 -7.99 1.82
CA SER A 38 2.16 -7.76 1.80
C SER A 38 2.97 -8.92 2.38
N LYS A 39 2.34 -9.80 3.18
CA LYS A 39 2.97 -10.95 3.82
C LYS A 39 2.41 -12.27 3.30
N GLU A 40 1.09 -12.37 3.23
CA GLU A 40 0.33 -13.56 2.85
C GLU A 40 -0.12 -13.53 1.39
N ALA A 41 -0.42 -14.70 0.83
CA ALA A 41 -0.88 -14.82 -0.55
C ALA A 41 -2.35 -14.39 -0.75
N THR A 42 -3.15 -14.41 0.32
CA THR A 42 -4.59 -14.12 0.31
C THR A 42 -5.01 -13.38 1.57
N ALA A 43 -6.05 -12.55 1.50
CA ALA A 43 -6.66 -11.88 2.63
C ALA A 43 -8.18 -11.83 2.51
N TRP A 44 -8.87 -11.88 3.64
CA TRP A 44 -10.32 -11.68 3.70
C TRP A 44 -10.62 -10.20 3.91
N ILE A 45 -11.56 -9.68 3.12
CA ILE A 45 -12.25 -8.41 3.39
C ILE A 45 -13.63 -8.79 3.93
N GLN A 46 -13.83 -8.59 5.23
CA GLN A 46 -15.06 -9.00 5.90
C GLN A 46 -15.60 -7.91 6.81
N MET A 47 -16.90 -7.66 6.74
CA MET A 47 -17.58 -6.68 7.56
C MET A 47 -19.01 -7.15 7.80
N GLU A 48 -19.47 -7.03 9.05
CA GLU A 48 -20.83 -7.39 9.47
C GLU A 48 -21.39 -6.23 10.28
N GLU A 49 -22.29 -5.48 9.66
CA GLU A 49 -22.97 -4.31 10.21
C GLU A 49 -24.49 -4.46 9.96
N GLU A 50 -25.33 -3.70 10.67
CA GLU A 50 -26.79 -3.81 10.55
C GLU A 50 -27.30 -3.62 9.11
N GLY A 51 -27.57 -4.71 8.39
CA GLY A 51 -28.04 -4.68 6.99
C GLY A 51 -26.94 -4.71 5.93
N LEU A 52 -25.67 -4.89 6.32
CA LEU A 52 -24.55 -5.08 5.40
C LEU A 52 -23.65 -6.22 5.86
N ARG A 53 -23.58 -7.28 5.05
CA ARG A 53 -22.64 -8.39 5.22
C ARG A 53 -21.75 -8.48 4.00
N LEU A 54 -20.48 -8.19 4.18
CA LEU A 54 -19.43 -8.35 3.18
C LEU A 54 -18.50 -9.47 3.63
N LYS A 55 -18.21 -10.41 2.73
CA LYS A 55 -17.14 -11.39 2.93
C LYS A 55 -16.58 -11.77 1.58
N ASP A 56 -15.40 -11.27 1.28
CA ASP A 56 -14.72 -11.54 0.02
C ASP A 56 -13.26 -11.95 0.27
N LEU A 57 -12.75 -12.85 -0.57
CA LEU A 57 -11.37 -13.32 -0.50
C LEU A 57 -10.60 -12.74 -1.68
N ILE A 58 -9.60 -11.92 -1.38
CA ILE A 58 -8.72 -11.35 -2.38
C ILE A 58 -7.34 -12.01 -2.32
N SER A 59 -6.80 -12.37 -3.48
CA SER A 59 -5.44 -12.86 -3.63
C SER A 59 -4.47 -11.74 -3.98
N ARG A 60 -3.18 -11.92 -3.66
CA ARG A 60 -2.13 -10.96 -4.01
C ARG A 60 -2.08 -10.65 -5.51
N PRO A 61 -2.17 -11.62 -6.44
CA PRO A 61 -2.21 -11.31 -7.87
C PRO A 61 -3.45 -10.51 -8.30
N GLN A 62 -4.62 -10.72 -7.66
CA GLN A 62 -5.81 -9.90 -7.92
C GLN A 62 -5.58 -8.47 -7.46
N PHE A 63 -5.05 -8.27 -6.26
CA PHE A 63 -4.70 -6.95 -5.74
C PHE A 63 -3.66 -6.25 -6.61
N GLU A 64 -2.58 -6.94 -6.99
CA GLU A 64 -1.52 -6.37 -7.84
C GLU A 64 -2.06 -5.95 -9.22
N ARG A 65 -3.05 -6.65 -9.78
CA ARG A 65 -3.76 -6.21 -10.99
C ARG A 65 -4.57 -4.93 -10.76
N LEU A 66 -5.24 -4.79 -9.61
CA LEU A 66 -6.00 -3.58 -9.28
C LEU A 66 -5.10 -2.35 -9.14
N ILE A 67 -3.87 -2.52 -8.68
CA ILE A 67 -2.91 -1.42 -8.51
C ILE A 67 -1.90 -1.27 -9.67
N ALA A 68 -2.05 -2.03 -10.75
CA ALA A 68 -1.13 -1.99 -11.90
C ALA A 68 -0.91 -0.57 -12.46
N PRO A 69 -1.94 0.30 -12.61
CA PRO A 69 -1.72 1.67 -13.08
C PRO A 69 -0.83 2.50 -12.15
N TYR A 70 -0.85 2.24 -10.84
CA TYR A 70 0.03 2.93 -9.89
C TYR A 70 1.46 2.38 -9.93
N ILE A 71 1.63 1.09 -10.20
CA ILE A 71 2.94 0.48 -10.41
C ILE A 71 3.61 1.09 -11.64
N GLU A 72 2.86 1.26 -12.74
CA GLU A 72 3.32 1.93 -13.95
C GLU A 72 3.70 3.38 -13.70
N GLN A 73 2.85 4.15 -13.01
CA GLN A 73 3.16 5.54 -12.63
C GLN A 73 4.46 5.66 -11.82
N VAL A 74 4.71 4.74 -10.88
CA VAL A 74 5.96 4.71 -10.13
C VAL A 74 7.15 4.38 -11.04
N ASN A 75 7.00 3.41 -11.94
CA ASN A 75 8.05 3.08 -12.92
C ASN A 75 8.42 4.27 -13.80
N ASP A 76 7.41 5.01 -14.28
CA ASP A 76 7.61 6.19 -15.12
C ASP A 76 8.32 7.30 -14.35
N ALA A 77 7.92 7.55 -13.10
CA ALA A 77 8.58 8.50 -12.21
C ALA A 77 10.05 8.13 -11.94
N LEU A 78 10.36 6.83 -11.78
CA LEU A 78 11.73 6.35 -11.61
C LEU A 78 12.57 6.59 -12.87
N ASN A 79 12.02 6.29 -14.05
CA ASN A 79 12.72 6.50 -15.32
C ASN A 79 12.98 7.99 -15.58
N GLU A 80 12.01 8.85 -15.28
CA GLU A 80 12.15 10.30 -15.39
C GLU A 80 13.21 10.82 -14.42
N THR A 81 13.24 10.31 -13.18
CA THR A 81 14.25 10.68 -12.18
C THR A 81 15.66 10.33 -12.66
N LEU A 82 15.85 9.13 -13.22
CA LEU A 82 17.14 8.72 -13.79
C LEU A 82 17.53 9.67 -14.94
N ARG A 83 16.61 9.93 -15.86
CA ARG A 83 16.82 10.84 -17.00
C ARG A 83 17.26 12.23 -16.55
N LEU A 84 16.58 12.81 -15.56
CA LEU A 84 16.89 14.13 -15.02
C LEU A 84 18.23 14.16 -14.26
N SER A 85 18.59 13.07 -13.58
CA SER A 85 19.88 12.96 -12.88
C SER A 85 21.07 12.71 -13.80
N GLY A 86 20.84 12.21 -15.02
CA GLY A 86 21.90 11.78 -15.94
C GLY A 86 22.62 10.49 -15.50
N LEU A 87 22.11 9.80 -14.48
CA LEU A 87 22.66 8.56 -13.96
C LEU A 87 21.98 7.34 -14.59
N SER A 88 22.75 6.28 -14.80
CA SER A 88 22.21 4.96 -15.10
C SER A 88 21.77 4.25 -13.82
N ALA A 89 20.89 3.25 -13.94
CA ALA A 89 20.40 2.48 -12.81
C ALA A 89 21.55 1.77 -12.06
N GLU A 90 22.59 1.36 -12.77
CA GLU A 90 23.76 0.67 -12.24
C GLU A 90 24.60 1.59 -11.33
N GLN A 91 24.53 2.90 -11.51
CA GLN A 91 25.22 3.88 -10.67
C GLN A 91 24.52 4.11 -9.33
N ILE A 92 23.27 3.66 -9.17
CA ILE A 92 22.51 3.78 -7.93
C ILE A 92 22.96 2.71 -6.93
N GLN A 93 23.63 3.12 -5.86
CA GLN A 93 24.29 2.21 -4.92
C GLN A 93 23.35 1.66 -3.83
N ALA A 94 22.31 2.41 -3.47
CA ALA A 94 21.36 2.04 -2.44
C ALA A 94 19.99 2.63 -2.71
N ILE A 95 18.95 1.86 -2.39
CA ILE A 95 17.55 2.28 -2.47
C ILE A 95 16.94 2.18 -1.10
N LEU A 96 16.64 3.35 -0.54
CA LEU A 96 16.02 3.48 0.77
C LEU A 96 14.51 3.53 0.58
N ARG A 97 13.82 2.50 1.05
CA ARG A 97 12.35 2.44 0.98
C ARG A 97 11.76 3.02 2.25
N THR A 98 10.80 3.94 2.09
CA THR A 98 10.10 4.59 3.20
C THR A 98 8.59 4.56 2.95
N GLY A 99 7.82 4.50 4.05
CA GLY A 99 6.35 4.42 4.01
C GLY A 99 5.80 3.01 3.82
N GLY A 100 4.62 2.75 4.39
CA GLY A 100 4.03 1.40 4.44
C GLY A 100 3.69 0.80 3.07
N SER A 101 3.31 1.63 2.08
CA SER A 101 3.00 1.14 0.73
C SER A 101 4.24 0.62 -0.01
N SER A 102 5.45 1.08 0.35
CA SER A 102 6.70 0.57 -0.24
C SER A 102 7.01 -0.89 0.15
N GLU A 103 6.28 -1.44 1.13
CA GLU A 103 6.36 -2.83 1.57
C GLU A 103 5.49 -3.77 0.72
N ILE A 104 4.68 -3.25 -0.22
CA ILE A 104 3.90 -4.09 -1.13
C ILE A 104 4.87 -4.84 -2.07
N PRO A 105 4.78 -6.18 -2.18
CA PRO A 105 5.71 -7.01 -2.95
C PRO A 105 5.91 -6.57 -4.40
N ALA A 106 4.87 -6.07 -5.07
CA ALA A 106 4.99 -5.55 -6.43
C ALA A 106 5.98 -4.38 -6.58
N PHE A 107 5.99 -3.44 -5.64
CA PHE A 107 6.96 -2.32 -5.67
C PHE A 107 8.37 -2.80 -5.32
N ILE A 108 8.50 -3.75 -4.40
CA ILE A 108 9.79 -4.36 -4.07
C ILE A 108 10.39 -5.05 -5.30
N ARG A 109 9.55 -5.79 -6.05
CA ARG A 109 9.94 -6.46 -7.28
C ARG A 109 10.33 -5.46 -8.37
N LEU A 110 9.51 -4.44 -8.61
CA LEU A 110 9.82 -3.35 -9.56
C LEU A 110 11.20 -2.72 -9.28
N LEU A 111 11.46 -2.38 -8.02
CA LEU A 111 12.74 -1.79 -7.62
C LEU A 111 13.90 -2.78 -7.75
N GLY A 112 13.70 -4.04 -7.36
CA GLY A 112 14.71 -5.10 -7.46
C GLY A 112 15.07 -5.42 -8.91
N GLU A 113 14.09 -5.48 -9.81
CA GLU A 113 14.28 -5.68 -11.25
C GLU A 113 15.00 -4.49 -11.90
N LYS A 114 14.69 -3.27 -11.47
CA LYS A 114 15.28 -2.06 -12.06
C LYS A 114 16.70 -1.77 -11.57
N PHE A 115 17.00 -2.02 -10.31
CA PHE A 115 18.24 -1.54 -9.68
C PHE A 115 19.08 -2.62 -8.98
N GLY A 116 18.56 -3.83 -8.84
CA GLY A 116 19.21 -4.94 -8.13
C GLY A 116 18.70 -5.13 -6.70
N HIS A 117 18.31 -6.37 -6.37
CA HIS A 117 17.75 -6.75 -5.06
C HIS A 117 18.69 -6.49 -3.88
N ASP A 118 20.00 -6.58 -4.09
CA ASP A 118 21.06 -6.37 -3.10
C ASP A 118 21.17 -4.91 -2.64
N ARG A 119 20.65 -3.98 -3.45
CA ARG A 119 20.71 -2.53 -3.19
C ARG A 119 19.51 -2.01 -2.41
N LEU A 120 18.45 -2.82 -2.28
CA LEU A 120 17.26 -2.43 -1.54
C LEU A 120 17.53 -2.50 -0.04
N ARG A 121 17.34 -1.37 0.65
CA ARG A 121 17.41 -1.27 2.10
C ARG A 121 16.03 -0.95 2.66
N LYS A 122 15.67 -1.64 3.73
CA LYS A 122 14.54 -1.29 4.57
C LYS A 122 15.08 -0.48 5.73
N LEU A 123 14.58 0.74 5.90
CA LEU A 123 14.93 1.58 7.04
C LEU A 123 13.85 1.49 8.10
N SER A 124 14.24 1.44 9.37
CA SER A 124 13.29 1.59 10.47
C SER A 124 12.78 3.04 10.56
N PRO A 125 11.59 3.29 11.13
CA PRO A 125 11.06 4.65 11.27
C PRO A 125 12.03 5.65 11.92
N PHE A 126 12.85 5.19 12.86
CA PHE A 126 13.88 6.00 13.54
C PHE A 126 15.09 6.31 12.65
N GLU A 127 15.44 5.44 11.71
CA GLU A 127 16.52 5.65 10.73
C GLU A 127 16.05 6.45 9.50
N THR A 128 14.79 6.84 9.44
CA THR A 128 14.21 7.60 8.33
C THR A 128 14.04 9.08 8.68
N ILE A 129 12.83 9.60 8.48
CA ILE A 129 12.48 11.02 8.55
C ILE A 129 12.68 11.54 9.98
N VAL A 130 12.28 10.76 10.99
CA VAL A 130 12.36 11.17 12.40
C VAL A 130 13.82 11.39 12.82
N GLY A 131 14.72 10.46 12.47
CA GLY A 131 16.14 10.60 12.77
C GLY A 131 16.78 11.79 12.07
N GLY A 132 16.51 11.95 10.77
CA GLY A 132 17.01 13.10 10.00
C GLY A 132 16.55 14.45 10.55
N LEU A 133 15.27 14.55 10.95
CA LEU A 133 14.73 15.76 11.58
C LEU A 133 15.34 16.02 12.96
N ALA A 134 15.56 14.98 13.77
CA ALA A 134 16.18 15.12 15.08
C ALA A 134 17.62 15.63 14.98
N ILE A 135 18.42 15.10 14.05
CA ILE A 135 19.77 15.59 13.75
C ILE A 135 19.70 17.06 13.32
N LYS A 136 18.78 17.38 12.40
CA LYS A 136 18.67 18.76 11.91
C LYS A 136 18.25 19.75 13.00
N ALA A 137 17.35 19.36 13.89
CA ALA A 137 16.95 20.17 15.04
C ALA A 137 18.11 20.39 16.02
N ALA A 138 18.93 19.37 16.25
CA ALA A 138 20.13 19.49 17.07
C ALA A 138 21.16 20.45 16.47
N GLU A 139 21.39 20.40 15.15
CA GLU A 139 22.28 21.35 14.44
C GLU A 139 21.80 22.79 14.55
N ILE A 140 20.50 23.05 14.47
CA ILE A 140 19.92 24.41 14.51
C ILE A 140 19.89 24.98 15.94
N SER A 141 19.93 24.12 16.96
CA SER A 141 19.87 24.52 18.37
C SER A 141 21.25 24.85 18.97
N GLN A 142 22.32 24.79 18.17
CA GLN A 142 23.70 25.16 18.53
C GLN A 142 24.06 26.54 17.95
#